data_AF-A0A536YZJ9-F1
#
_entry.id   AF-A0A536YZJ9-F1
#
_cell.length_a   1.000
_cell.length_b   1.000
_cell.length_c   1.000
_cell.angle_alpha   90.00
_cell.angle_beta   90.00
_cell.angle_gamma   90.00
#
_symmetry.space_group_name_H-M   'P 1'
#
loop_
_entity.id
_entity.type
_entity.pdbx_description
1 polymer ?
#
loop_
_entity_poly.entity_id
_entity_poly.type
_entity_poly.pdbx_seq_one_letter_code
_entity_poly.pdbx_strand_id
1 'polypeptide(L)'
;MSISFEIVVFLILVALAFDFLNGFHDAANSIATIVSTGAMSPHWAVAWAAFFNFIAFLVFGFAVATTIGKGIVDPAIVDHYVVFGALCGAISWNLITWYYGIPSSSSHALVGGIIGAGVAKAGVGKLVAGGVL
;
A
#
# COMPACT_ATOMS: atom_id res chain seq x y z
N MET A 1 23.98 4.03 -11.50
CA MET A 1 24.26 3.96 -10.05
C MET A 1 23.83 2.59 -9.59
N SER A 2 24.72 1.73 -9.08
CA SER A 2 24.33 0.41 -8.58
C SER A 2 23.67 0.56 -7.20
N ILE A 3 22.57 -0.15 -6.98
CA ILE A 3 21.95 -0.23 -5.66
C ILE A 3 22.76 -1.19 -4.78
N SER A 4 23.15 -0.75 -3.59
CA SER A 4 23.83 -1.62 -2.63
C SER A 4 22.84 -2.62 -2.01
N PHE A 5 23.34 -3.79 -1.63
CA PHE A 5 22.50 -4.85 -1.05
C PHE A 5 21.75 -4.38 0.20
N GLU A 6 22.39 -3.57 1.03
CA GLU A 6 21.82 -3.00 2.27
C GLU A 6 20.59 -2.12 1.96
N ILE A 7 20.63 -1.36 0.87
CA ILE A 7 19.52 -0.50 0.46
C ILE A 7 18.33 -1.35 0.01
N VAL A 8 18.58 -2.46 -0.71
CA VAL A 8 17.53 -3.38 -1.11
C VAL A 8 16.86 -4.00 0.11
N VAL A 9 17.66 -4.49 1.07
CA VAL A 9 17.13 -5.06 2.32
C VAL A 9 16.29 -4.03 3.06
N PHE A 10 16.78 -2.79 3.19
CA PHE A 10 16.04 -1.73 3.86
C PHE A 10 14.73 -1.40 3.12
N LEU A 11 14.74 -1.36 1.79
CA LEU A 11 13.56 -1.12 0.98
C LEU A 11 12.50 -2.21 1.18
N ILE A 12 12.92 -3.48 1.25
CA ILE A 12 12.04 -4.61 1.55
C ILE A 12 11.41 -4.45 2.94
N LEU A 13 12.20 -4.07 3.95
CA LEU A 13 11.67 -3.84 5.30
C LEU A 13 10.61 -2.73 5.32
N VAL A 14 10.83 -1.64 4.60
CA VAL A 14 9.84 -0.56 4.47
C VAL A 14 8.59 -1.03 3.72
N ALA A 15 8.75 -1.83 2.66
CA ALA A 15 7.62 -2.41 1.94
C ALA A 15 6.79 -3.35 2.82
N LEU A 16 7.44 -4.18 3.65
CA LEU A 16 6.76 -5.04 4.62
C LEU A 16 6.04 -4.24 5.72
N ALA A 17 6.62 -3.11 6.14
CA ALA A 17 5.94 -2.21 7.09
C ALA A 17 4.67 -1.59 6.48
N PHE A 18 4.72 -1.18 5.20
CA PHE A 18 3.53 -0.74 4.47
C PHE A 18 2.49 -1.86 4.36
N ASP A 19 2.90 -3.08 4.00
CA ASP A 19 2.00 -4.23 3.86
C ASP A 19 1.31 -4.60 5.18
N PHE A 20 2.06 -4.56 6.29
CA PHE A 20 1.49 -4.75 7.63
C PHE A 20 0.44 -3.70 7.97
N LEU A 21 0.73 -2.41 7.73
CA LEU A 21 -0.23 -1.33 7.96
C LEU A 21 -1.45 -1.47 7.05
N ASN A 22 -1.27 -1.87 5.80
CA ASN A 22 -2.35 -2.14 4.88
C ASN A 22 -3.28 -3.25 5.41
N GLY A 23 -2.71 -4.40 5.80
CA GLY A 23 -3.47 -5.50 6.38
C GLY A 23 -4.18 -5.11 7.68
N PHE A 24 -3.59 -4.25 8.50
CA PHE A 24 -4.21 -3.73 9.73
C PHE A 24 -5.47 -2.90 9.43
N HIS A 25 -5.42 -1.99 8.46
CA HIS A 25 -6.58 -1.20 8.02
C HIS A 25 -7.67 -2.08 7.40
N ASP A 26 -7.30 -3.00 6.52
CA ASP A 26 -8.25 -3.86 5.80
C ASP A 26 -8.89 -4.91 6.70
N ALA A 27 -8.16 -5.42 7.69
CA ALA A 27 -8.72 -6.31 8.70
C ALA A 27 -9.86 -5.63 9.47
N ALA A 28 -9.67 -4.38 9.91
CA ALA A 28 -10.71 -3.64 10.62
C ALA A 28 -11.99 -3.48 9.76
N ASN A 29 -11.83 -3.13 8.49
CA ASN A 29 -12.94 -3.02 7.53
C ASN A 29 -13.70 -4.34 7.35
N SER A 30 -12.98 -5.47 7.34
CA SER A 30 -13.54 -6.79 7.06
C SER A 30 -14.26 -7.43 8.26
N ILE A 31 -13.88 -7.08 9.49
CA ILE A 31 -14.40 -7.71 10.71
C ILE A 31 -15.40 -6.85 11.48
N ALA A 32 -15.53 -5.56 11.16
CA ALA A 32 -16.37 -4.63 11.91
C ALA A 32 -17.83 -5.13 12.05
N THR A 33 -18.40 -5.70 10.99
CA THR A 33 -19.78 -6.20 10.97
C THR A 33 -19.98 -7.47 11.80
N ILE A 34 -19.09 -8.47 11.64
CA ILE A 34 -19.24 -9.76 12.33
C ILE A 34 -18.96 -9.65 13.84
N VAL A 35 -18.08 -8.72 14.22
CA VAL A 35 -17.75 -8.44 15.62
C VAL A 35 -18.86 -7.60 16.27
N SER A 36 -19.34 -6.53 15.61
CA SER A 36 -20.40 -5.67 16.17
C SER A 36 -21.75 -6.37 16.33
N THR A 37 -22.06 -7.33 15.46
CA THR A 37 -23.28 -8.16 15.56
C THR A 37 -23.14 -9.32 16.56
N GLY A 38 -21.94 -9.57 17.09
CA GLY A 38 -21.67 -10.66 18.02
C GLY A 38 -21.63 -12.05 17.38
N ALA A 39 -21.61 -12.14 16.04
CA ALA A 39 -21.57 -13.41 15.32
C ALA A 39 -20.22 -14.13 15.45
N MET A 40 -19.12 -13.40 15.70
CA MET A 40 -17.80 -13.97 15.96
C MET A 40 -17.03 -13.13 16.98
N SER A 41 -16.30 -13.78 17.89
CA SER A 41 -15.45 -13.06 18.85
C SER A 41 -14.31 -12.32 18.12
N PRO A 42 -13.82 -11.17 18.63
CA PRO A 42 -12.78 -10.36 17.99
C PRO A 42 -11.52 -11.15 17.60
N HIS A 43 -11.02 -12.02 18.48
CA HIS A 43 -9.80 -12.80 18.23
C HIS A 43 -9.94 -13.72 17.02
N TRP A 44 -11.07 -14.44 16.91
CA TRP A 44 -11.36 -15.30 15.77
C TRP A 44 -11.58 -14.50 14.49
N ALA A 45 -12.21 -13.33 14.58
CA ALA A 45 -12.43 -12.48 13.42
C ALA A 45 -11.10 -11.95 12.85
N VAL A 46 -10.16 -11.55 13.69
CA VAL A 46 -8.81 -11.13 13.26
C VAL A 46 -8.05 -12.30 12.61
N ALA A 47 -8.08 -13.50 13.22
CA ALA A 47 -7.44 -14.67 12.64
C ALA A 47 -8.03 -15.04 11.27
N TRP A 48 -9.36 -14.95 11.14
CA TRP A 48 -10.08 -15.13 9.89
C TRP A 48 -9.64 -14.12 8.83
N ALA A 49 -9.63 -12.82 9.17
CA ALA A 49 -9.19 -11.76 8.28
C ALA A 49 -7.73 -11.95 7.82
N ALA A 50 -6.82 -12.29 8.74
CA ALA A 50 -5.42 -12.54 8.41
C ALA A 50 -5.26 -13.72 7.44
N PHE A 51 -5.96 -14.83 7.68
CA PHE A 51 -5.91 -16.00 6.79
C PHE A 51 -6.40 -15.68 5.38
N PHE A 52 -7.57 -15.04 5.25
CA PHE A 52 -8.13 -14.73 3.92
C PHE A 52 -7.36 -13.62 3.19
N ASN A 53 -6.82 -12.62 3.91
CA ASN A 53 -5.92 -11.63 3.29
C ASN A 53 -4.66 -12.30 2.73
N PHE A 54 -4.07 -13.25 3.47
CA PHE A 54 -2.88 -13.96 3.02
C PHE A 54 -3.18 -14.92 1.86
N ILE A 55 -4.27 -15.69 1.90
CA ILE A 55 -4.56 -16.67 0.84
C ILE A 55 -5.05 -16.01 -0.46
N ALA A 56 -5.60 -14.80 -0.39
CA ALA A 56 -6.20 -14.13 -1.55
C ALA A 56 -5.26 -14.03 -2.77
N PHE A 57 -3.97 -13.73 -2.58
CA PHE A 57 -3.04 -13.60 -3.72
C PHE A 57 -2.80 -14.93 -4.45
N LEU A 58 -2.95 -16.07 -3.77
CA LEU A 58 -2.80 -17.40 -4.38
C LEU A 58 -3.98 -17.76 -5.30
N VAL A 59 -5.16 -17.21 -5.01
CA VAL A 59 -6.40 -17.49 -5.75
C VAL A 59 -6.64 -16.45 -6.84
N PHE A 60 -6.45 -15.17 -6.53
CA PHE A 60 -6.78 -14.04 -7.41
C PHE A 60 -5.57 -13.45 -8.15
N GLY A 61 -4.34 -13.86 -7.80
CA GLY A 61 -3.12 -13.39 -8.43
C GLY A 61 -2.81 -11.91 -8.14
N PHE A 62 -2.06 -11.28 -9.04
CA PHE A 62 -1.43 -9.97 -8.84
C PHE A 62 -2.05 -8.85 -9.68
N ALA A 63 -3.35 -8.92 -9.97
CA ALA A 63 -4.03 -7.94 -10.82
C ALA A 63 -3.89 -6.51 -10.28
N VAL A 64 -4.20 -6.30 -8.99
CA VAL A 64 -4.08 -4.98 -8.33
C VAL A 64 -2.65 -4.47 -8.32
N ALA A 65 -1.68 -5.33 -7.98
CA ALA A 65 -0.27 -4.96 -8.00
C ALA A 65 0.21 -4.57 -9.40
N THR A 66 -0.29 -5.24 -10.44
CA THR A 66 0.03 -4.91 -11.84
C THR A 66 -0.53 -3.56 -12.24
N THR A 67 -1.75 -3.25 -11.82
CA THR A 67 -2.40 -1.96 -12.10
C THR A 67 -1.72 -0.82 -11.36
N ILE A 68 -1.41 -0.97 -10.07
CA ILE A 68 -0.71 0.07 -9.30
C ILE A 68 0.74 0.23 -9.76
N GLY A 69 1.40 -0.86 -10.15
CA GLY A 69 2.79 -0.84 -10.61
C GLY A 69 3.00 -0.25 -12.01
N LYS A 70 1.93 0.07 -12.76
CA LYS A 70 2.03 0.54 -14.15
C LYS A 70 1.14 1.75 -14.38
N GLY A 71 1.56 2.64 -15.28
CA GLY A 71 0.69 3.66 -15.84
C GLY A 71 0.38 4.85 -14.94
N ILE A 72 0.98 4.97 -13.75
CA ILE A 72 0.84 6.16 -12.88
C ILE A 72 1.94 7.20 -13.21
N VAL A 73 3.18 6.73 -13.35
CA VAL A 73 4.37 7.53 -13.65
C VAL A 73 5.16 6.91 -14.80
N ASP A 74 5.93 7.74 -15.53
CA ASP A 74 6.87 7.29 -16.56
C ASP A 74 7.86 6.26 -15.97
N PRO A 75 7.92 5.01 -16.46
CA PRO A 75 8.83 3.99 -15.93
C PRO A 75 10.31 4.41 -15.94
N ALA A 76 10.70 5.32 -16.85
CA ALA A 76 12.07 5.82 -16.92
C ALA A 76 12.50 6.61 -15.67
N ILE A 77 11.55 7.13 -14.89
CA ILE A 77 11.84 7.87 -13.67
C ILE A 77 11.78 6.99 -12.41
N VAL A 78 11.36 5.73 -12.51
CA VAL A 78 11.22 4.86 -11.34
C VAL A 78 12.59 4.29 -10.93
N ASP A 79 13.09 4.73 -9.78
CA ASP A 79 14.24 4.14 -9.09
C ASP A 79 13.91 3.91 -7.60
N HIS A 80 14.89 3.42 -6.84
CA HIS A 80 14.69 3.13 -5.41
C HIS A 80 14.30 4.36 -4.61
N TYR A 81 14.72 5.58 -4.98
CA TYR A 81 14.30 6.80 -4.29
C TYR A 81 12.81 7.08 -4.48
N VAL A 82 12.29 6.89 -5.70
CA VAL A 82 10.84 7.03 -5.96
C VAL A 82 10.06 6.00 -5.18
N VAL A 83 10.52 4.74 -5.15
CA VAL A 83 9.85 3.67 -4.40
C VAL A 83 9.86 3.96 -2.89
N PHE A 84 11.00 4.40 -2.33
CA PHE A 84 11.06 4.84 -0.93
C PHE A 84 10.12 6.01 -0.66
N GLY A 85 10.13 7.04 -1.50
CA GLY A 85 9.25 8.21 -1.35
C GLY A 85 7.77 7.82 -1.38
N ALA A 86 7.40 6.92 -2.29
CA ALA A 86 6.05 6.41 -2.40
C ALA A 86 5.60 5.64 -1.15
N LEU A 87 6.43 4.70 -0.68
CA LEU A 87 6.14 3.91 0.52
C LEU A 87 6.09 4.79 1.77
N CYS A 88 7.05 5.71 1.94
CA CYS A 88 7.06 6.63 3.08
C CYS A 88 5.82 7.54 3.09
N GLY A 89 5.42 8.07 1.93
CA GLY A 89 4.20 8.87 1.81
C GLY A 89 2.95 8.06 2.17
N ALA A 90 2.84 6.85 1.63
CA ALA A 90 1.71 5.96 1.89
C ALA A 90 1.63 5.52 3.36
N ILE A 91 2.76 5.12 3.96
CA ILE A 91 2.87 4.76 5.38
C ILE A 91 2.48 5.94 6.25
N SER A 92 3.02 7.13 5.98
CA SER A 92 2.72 8.33 6.76
C SER A 92 1.21 8.63 6.73
N TRP A 93 0.60 8.55 5.55
CA TRP A 93 -0.84 8.76 5.41
C TRP A 93 -1.67 7.69 6.14
N ASN A 94 -1.29 6.41 6.02
CA ASN A 94 -1.94 5.31 6.72
C ASN A 94 -1.87 5.47 8.24
N LEU A 95 -0.76 5.95 8.78
CA LEU A 95 -0.61 6.20 10.22
C LEU A 95 -1.47 7.39 10.67
N ILE A 96 -1.52 8.46 9.87
CA ILE A 96 -2.36 9.64 10.14
C ILE A 96 -3.84 9.23 10.17
N THR A 97 -4.32 8.55 9.13
CA THR A 97 -5.74 8.17 9.03
C THR A 97 -6.12 7.17 10.13
N TRP A 98 -5.23 6.24 10.45
CA TRP A 98 -5.40 5.35 11.58
C TRP A 98 -5.53 6.09 12.90
N TYR A 99 -4.61 7.03 13.18
CA TYR A 99 -4.61 7.79 14.43
C TYR A 99 -5.91 8.58 14.63
N TYR A 100 -6.48 9.11 13.55
CA TYR A 100 -7.76 9.82 13.58
C TYR A 100 -8.99 8.91 13.40
N GLY A 101 -8.82 7.58 13.26
CA GLY A 101 -9.92 6.64 13.04
C GLY A 101 -10.67 6.86 11.71
N ILE A 102 -10.00 7.45 10.72
CA ILE A 102 -10.59 7.73 9.41
C ILE A 102 -10.44 6.49 8.52
N PRO A 103 -11.54 5.89 8.03
CA PRO A 103 -11.44 4.78 7.09
C PRO A 103 -10.79 5.29 5.80
N SER A 104 -9.65 4.71 5.44
CA SER A 104 -8.86 5.12 4.27
C SER A 104 -8.42 3.92 3.44
N SER A 105 -8.22 4.13 2.15
CA SER A 105 -7.71 3.10 1.23
C SER A 105 -6.19 3.20 1.13
N SER A 106 -5.48 2.18 1.60
CA SER A 106 -4.01 2.09 1.48
C SER A 106 -3.55 2.05 0.02
N SER A 107 -4.32 1.45 -0.87
CA SER A 107 -4.04 1.44 -2.32
C SER A 107 -4.03 2.86 -2.89
N HIS A 108 -4.98 3.71 -2.49
CA HIS A 108 -5.00 5.11 -2.89
C HIS A 108 -3.88 5.92 -2.21
N ALA A 109 -3.56 5.59 -0.96
CA ALA A 109 -2.40 6.18 -0.27
C ALA A 109 -1.10 5.88 -1.03
N LEU A 110 -0.94 4.65 -1.53
CA LEU A 110 0.21 4.24 -2.35
C LEU A 110 0.25 4.94 -3.70
N VAL A 111 -0.89 5.04 -4.40
CA VAL A 111 -1.02 5.82 -5.65
C VAL A 111 -0.62 7.28 -5.41
N GLY A 112 -1.13 7.91 -4.36
CA GLY A 112 -0.76 9.26 -3.96
C GLY A 112 0.74 9.40 -3.63
N GLY A 113 1.32 8.38 -2.96
CA GLY A 113 2.75 8.29 -2.72
C GLY A 113 3.57 8.23 -4.00
N ILE A 114 3.18 7.38 -4.96
CA ILE A 114 3.84 7.25 -6.27
C ILE A 114 3.78 8.57 -7.04
N ILE A 115 2.62 9.21 -7.07
CA ILE A 115 2.43 10.52 -7.72
C ILE A 115 3.32 11.57 -7.05
N GLY A 116 3.28 11.66 -5.72
CA GLY A 116 4.07 12.65 -4.97
C GLY A 116 5.58 12.46 -5.17
N ALA A 117 6.07 11.22 -5.08
CA ALA A 117 7.48 10.91 -5.32
C ALA A 117 7.90 11.15 -6.77
N GLY A 118 7.05 10.81 -7.74
CA GLY A 118 7.29 11.07 -9.16
C GLY A 118 7.36 12.57 -9.48
N VAL A 119 6.43 13.36 -8.94
CA VAL A 119 6.43 14.83 -9.08
C VAL A 119 7.67 15.45 -8.43
N ALA A 120 8.04 15.01 -7.22
CA ALA A 120 9.23 15.50 -6.54
C ALA A 120 10.52 15.24 -7.32
N LYS A 121 10.59 14.10 -8.04
CA LYS A 121 11.77 13.73 -8.82
C LYS A 121 11.84 14.41 -10.19
N ALA A 122 10.73 14.43 -10.93
CA ALA A 122 10.75 14.73 -12.36
C ALA A 122 9.67 15.74 -12.81
N GLY A 123 8.91 16.29 -11.86
CA GLY A 123 7.83 17.22 -12.13
C GLY A 123 6.55 16.56 -12.67
N VAL A 124 5.51 17.38 -12.82
CA VAL A 124 4.15 16.93 -13.21
C VAL A 124 4.12 16.34 -14.62
N GLY A 125 5.01 16.77 -15.52
CA GLY A 125 5.06 16.31 -16.92
C GLY A 125 5.42 14.84 -17.10
N LYS A 126 5.80 14.14 -16.03
CA LYS A 126 6.12 12.70 -16.02
C LYS A 126 5.02 11.82 -15.41
N LEU A 127 3.88 12.41 -15.07
CA LEU A 127 2.68 11.67 -14.73
C LEU A 127 1.99 11.18 -15.99
N VAL A 128 1.41 9.98 -15.91
CA VAL A 128 0.64 9.39 -17.00
C VAL A 128 -0.83 9.62 -16.70
N ALA A 129 -1.44 10.61 -17.37
CA ALA A 129 -2.80 11.04 -17.08
C ALA A 129 -3.84 9.89 -17.12
N GLY A 130 -3.64 8.91 -18.00
CA GLY A 130 -4.54 7.76 -18.15
C GLY A 130 -4.48 6.70 -17.03
N GLY A 131 -3.51 6.76 -16.11
CA GLY A 131 -3.52 5.91 -14.91
C GLY A 131 -3.64 6.67 -13.59
N VAL A 132 -3.85 7.99 -13.67
CA VAL A 132 -4.21 8.84 -12.53
C VAL A 132 -5.72 9.11 -12.47
N LEU A 133 -6.42 8.98 -13.61
CA LEU A 133 -7.87 9.18 -13.77
C LEU A 133 -8.64 7.86 -13.82
#